data_AF-D2C3R5-F1
#
_entry.id   AF-D2C3R5-F1
#
_cell.length_a   1.000
_cell.length_b   1.000
_cell.length_c   1.000
_cell.angle_alpha   90.00
_cell.angle_beta   90.00
_cell.angle_gamma   90.00
#
_symmetry.space_group_name_H-M   'P 1'
#
loop_
_entity.id
_entity.type
_entity.pdbx_description
1 polymer ?
#
loop_
_entity_poly.entity_id
_entity_poly.type
_entity_poly.pdbx_seq_one_letter_code
_entity_poly.pdbx_strand_id
1 'polypeptide(L)'
;MRWAVLLMVVFSALLFSSEVVLTSVGATDISFNGFPVTMELNFWNVKSYEGETWLKFDGEKVEFYADLYNIVLQNPDSWVHGYPEIYYGYKPWAGHNSGVEFLPVKVKDLPDFYVTLDYSIWYENNLPINLAMETWITRSPDQTSVSSGDAEIMVWFYNNVLMPGGQKVDEFTTTVEINGVKQETKWDVYFAPWGWDYLAFRLTTPMKEGKVKINVKDFVQKAAEVVKKHSTRIDNFEELYFCVWEIGTEFGDPNTTTAKFGWTFRDFSVEVVK
;
A
#
# COMPACT_ATOMS: atom_id res chain seq x y z
N MET A 1 33.04 38.70 -44.11
CA MET A 1 33.29 38.70 -42.65
C MET A 1 32.00 39.10 -41.94
N ARG A 2 31.16 38.13 -41.57
CA ARG A 2 30.01 38.34 -40.67
C ARG A 2 29.89 37.11 -39.79
N TRP A 3 29.86 37.37 -38.51
CA TRP A 3 30.10 36.46 -37.42
C TRP A 3 28.92 35.51 -37.22
N ALA A 4 29.23 34.26 -36.92
CA ALA A 4 28.27 33.29 -36.39
C ALA A 4 27.90 33.72 -34.96
N VAL A 5 26.60 33.81 -34.68
CA VAL A 5 26.09 33.77 -33.31
C VAL A 5 25.49 32.39 -33.13
N LEU A 6 26.23 31.55 -32.41
CA LEU A 6 25.79 30.25 -31.95
C LEU A 6 24.75 30.50 -30.84
N LEU A 7 23.47 30.27 -31.10
CA LEU A 7 22.43 30.32 -30.08
C LEU A 7 22.49 29.00 -29.29
N MET A 8 23.25 28.99 -28.20
CA MET A 8 23.27 27.86 -27.27
C MET A 8 22.08 28.02 -26.32
N VAL A 9 20.95 27.40 -26.66
CA VAL A 9 19.81 27.30 -25.74
C VAL A 9 20.09 26.14 -24.79
N VAL A 10 20.60 26.47 -23.61
CA VAL A 10 20.64 25.53 -22.48
C VAL A 10 19.23 25.49 -21.90
N PHE A 11 18.46 24.46 -22.23
CA PHE A 11 17.28 24.12 -21.43
C PHE A 11 17.78 23.46 -20.15
N SER A 12 17.99 24.26 -19.09
CA SER A 12 18.03 23.72 -17.74
C SER A 12 16.58 23.39 -17.35
N ALA A 13 16.17 22.14 -17.54
CA ALA A 13 14.95 21.62 -16.92
C ALA A 13 15.21 21.43 -15.42
N LEU A 14 15.30 22.53 -14.68
CA LEU A 14 15.02 22.55 -13.25
C LEU A 14 13.50 22.57 -13.13
N LEU A 15 12.85 21.41 -13.30
CA LEU A 15 11.46 21.24 -12.93
C LEU A 15 11.45 20.89 -11.45
N PHE A 16 11.27 21.92 -10.63
CA PHE A 16 10.92 21.83 -9.22
C PHE A 16 9.85 20.75 -9.02
N SER A 17 10.07 19.77 -8.15
CA SER A 17 8.98 18.94 -7.67
C SER A 17 8.01 19.87 -6.95
N SER A 18 6.91 20.21 -7.61
CA SER A 18 5.87 21.02 -7.00
C SER A 18 5.31 20.25 -5.81
N GLU A 19 5.27 20.90 -4.65
CA GLU A 19 4.54 20.40 -3.49
C GLU A 19 3.10 20.05 -3.90
N VAL A 20 2.64 18.87 -3.48
CA VAL A 20 1.27 18.38 -3.70
C VAL A 20 0.62 18.16 -2.34
N VAL A 21 -0.58 18.70 -2.15
CA VAL A 21 -1.32 18.55 -0.88
C VAL A 21 -2.77 18.22 -1.19
N LEU A 22 -3.26 17.11 -0.62
CA LEU A 22 -4.67 16.76 -0.55
C LEU A 22 -5.17 17.11 0.85
N THR A 23 -6.23 17.91 0.95
CA THR A 23 -6.90 18.26 2.23
C THR A 23 -8.31 17.70 2.33
N SER A 24 -8.71 16.90 1.34
CA SER A 24 -9.99 16.20 1.26
C SER A 24 -9.78 14.85 0.58
N VAL A 25 -10.73 13.93 0.78
CA VAL A 25 -10.71 12.61 0.13
C VAL A 25 -10.53 12.76 -1.38
N GLY A 26 -9.58 12.00 -1.93
CA GLY A 26 -9.19 12.08 -3.33
C GLY A 26 -7.82 11.46 -3.56
N ALA A 27 -7.41 11.45 -4.83
CA ALA A 27 -6.14 10.89 -5.27
C ALA A 27 -5.42 11.86 -6.22
N THR A 28 -4.11 11.76 -6.29
CA THR A 28 -3.29 12.48 -7.28
C THR A 28 -1.99 11.73 -7.55
N ASP A 29 -1.53 11.82 -8.79
CA ASP A 29 -0.25 11.24 -9.20
C ASP A 29 0.92 12.15 -8.80
N ILE A 30 2.02 11.53 -8.39
CA ILE A 30 3.29 12.13 -8.03
C ILE A 30 4.46 11.32 -8.61
N SER A 31 5.64 11.94 -8.65
CA SER A 31 6.90 11.25 -8.98
C SER A 31 7.76 11.16 -7.71
N PHE A 32 7.65 10.06 -6.98
CA PHE A 32 8.39 9.85 -5.74
C PHE A 32 9.73 9.15 -6.04
N ASN A 33 10.85 9.85 -5.86
CA ASN A 33 12.20 9.36 -6.24
C ASN A 33 12.31 8.92 -7.71
N GLY A 34 11.54 9.56 -8.60
CA GLY A 34 11.48 9.22 -10.02
C GLY A 34 10.54 8.05 -10.36
N PHE A 35 9.88 7.44 -9.37
CA PHE A 35 8.89 6.40 -9.58
C PHE A 35 7.47 6.99 -9.67
N PRO A 36 6.67 6.55 -10.66
CA PRO A 36 5.28 6.97 -10.81
C PRO A 36 4.40 6.33 -9.71
N VAL A 37 3.88 7.17 -8.81
CA VAL A 37 3.12 6.75 -7.63
C VAL A 37 1.86 7.61 -7.54
N THR A 38 0.75 7.04 -7.09
CA THR A 38 -0.44 7.82 -6.73
C THR A 38 -0.52 7.91 -5.22
N MET A 39 -0.79 9.08 -4.67
CA MET A 39 -1.13 9.27 -3.26
C MET A 39 -2.64 9.41 -3.14
N GLU A 40 -3.25 8.72 -2.17
CA GLU A 40 -4.70 8.69 -1.98
C GLU A 40 -5.07 8.96 -0.52
N LEU A 41 -5.80 10.06 -0.30
CA LEU A 41 -6.42 10.35 0.99
C LEU A 41 -7.71 9.51 1.08
N ASN A 42 -7.54 8.22 1.37
CA ASN A 42 -8.60 7.23 1.27
C ASN A 42 -9.33 7.01 2.61
N PHE A 43 -10.51 7.62 2.76
CA PHE A 43 -11.43 7.37 3.88
C PHE A 43 -12.68 6.60 3.43
N TRP A 44 -12.49 5.50 2.69
CA TRP A 44 -13.56 4.77 2.00
C TRP A 44 -14.77 4.36 2.87
N ASN A 45 -14.59 4.16 4.18
CA ASN A 45 -15.69 3.79 5.08
C ASN A 45 -16.15 4.95 5.99
N VAL A 46 -15.61 6.16 5.84
CA VAL A 46 -16.06 7.34 6.60
C VAL A 46 -17.16 8.06 5.83
N LYS A 47 -18.36 8.10 6.40
CA LYS A 47 -19.48 8.88 5.87
C LYS A 47 -19.32 10.38 6.17
N SER A 48 -18.86 10.71 7.37
CA SER A 48 -18.61 12.09 7.79
C SER A 48 -17.66 12.13 8.98
N TYR A 49 -16.94 13.24 9.11
CA TYR A 49 -16.10 13.57 10.26
C TYR A 49 -16.01 15.10 10.40
N GLU A 50 -15.54 15.56 11.56
CA GLU A 50 -15.07 16.92 11.80
C GLU A 50 -13.57 16.90 12.08
N GLY A 51 -12.88 18.03 11.86
CA GLY A 51 -11.45 18.17 12.12
C GLY A 51 -10.60 18.44 10.87
N GLU A 52 -9.32 18.14 10.95
CA GLU A 52 -8.32 18.42 9.91
C GLU A 52 -7.65 17.14 9.44
N THR A 53 -7.40 17.06 8.13
CA THR A 53 -6.55 16.03 7.55
C THR A 53 -5.81 16.58 6.35
N TRP A 54 -4.63 16.04 6.10
CA TRP A 54 -3.92 16.25 4.86
C TRP A 54 -3.02 15.07 4.53
N LEU A 55 -2.80 14.87 3.23
CA LEU A 55 -1.80 14.00 2.65
C LEU A 55 -0.92 14.86 1.74
N LYS A 56 0.38 14.89 1.98
CA LYS A 56 1.32 15.84 1.38
C LYS A 56 2.52 15.12 0.78
N PHE A 57 2.94 15.55 -0.41
CA PHE A 57 4.23 15.25 -1.00
C PHE A 57 5.02 16.54 -1.21
N ASP A 58 6.23 16.63 -0.67
CA ASP A 58 7.08 17.84 -0.76
C ASP A 58 8.20 17.73 -1.81
N GLY A 59 8.28 16.61 -2.52
CA GLY A 59 9.37 16.28 -3.44
C GLY A 59 10.31 15.19 -2.92
N GLU A 60 10.41 15.03 -1.60
CA GLU A 60 11.33 14.08 -0.95
C GLU A 60 10.61 13.04 -0.09
N LYS A 61 9.45 13.38 0.47
CA LYS A 61 8.67 12.52 1.36
C LYS A 61 7.18 12.66 1.12
N VAL A 62 6.45 11.61 1.47
CA VAL A 62 5.00 11.67 1.63
C VAL A 62 4.68 11.67 3.12
N GLU A 63 3.81 12.58 3.54
CA GLU A 63 3.38 12.73 4.92
C GLU A 63 1.86 12.74 5.01
N PHE A 64 1.34 12.11 6.05
CA PHE A 64 -0.08 12.11 6.37
C PHE A 64 -0.31 12.63 7.78
N TYR A 65 -1.41 13.35 7.95
CA TYR A 65 -1.92 13.81 9.22
C TYR A 65 -3.44 13.73 9.25
N ALA A 66 -3.95 13.37 10.41
CA ALA A 66 -5.36 13.42 10.75
C ALA A 66 -5.52 13.82 12.22
N ASP A 67 -6.46 14.74 12.48
CA ASP A 67 -7.05 15.01 13.79
C ASP A 67 -8.56 15.08 13.58
N LEU A 68 -9.18 13.90 13.66
CA LEU A 68 -10.58 13.66 13.31
C LEU A 68 -11.40 13.45 14.59
N TYR A 69 -12.63 13.95 14.60
CA TYR A 69 -13.61 13.70 15.64
C TYR A 69 -15.03 13.63 15.05
N ASN A 70 -15.98 13.15 15.85
CA ASN A 70 -17.36 12.89 15.40
C ASN A 70 -17.41 12.00 14.15
N ILE A 71 -16.52 11.00 14.07
CA ILE A 71 -16.45 10.09 12.94
C ILE A 71 -17.74 9.25 12.87
N VAL A 72 -18.34 9.20 11.69
CA VAL A 72 -19.50 8.35 11.38
C VAL A 72 -19.14 7.45 10.21
N LEU A 73 -19.33 6.14 10.38
CA LEU A 73 -19.04 5.16 9.33
C LEU A 73 -20.19 5.03 8.33
N GLN A 74 -19.82 4.71 7.08
CA GLN A 74 -20.77 4.31 6.04
C GLN A 74 -21.31 2.90 6.31
N ASN A 75 -20.41 1.95 6.63
CA ASN A 75 -20.74 0.59 6.99
C ASN A 75 -19.90 0.10 8.19
N PRO A 76 -20.44 0.07 9.41
CA PRO A 76 -19.71 -0.44 10.57
C PRO A 76 -19.23 -1.90 10.44
N ASP A 77 -19.91 -2.73 9.63
CA ASP A 77 -19.52 -4.14 9.43
C ASP A 77 -18.23 -4.28 8.59
N SER A 78 -17.83 -3.21 7.90
CA SER A 78 -16.54 -3.10 7.19
C SER A 78 -15.36 -2.81 8.13
N TRP A 79 -15.62 -2.64 9.43
CA TRP A 79 -14.65 -2.48 10.52
C TRP A 79 -13.78 -1.22 10.50
N VAL A 80 -12.80 -1.14 9.61
CA VAL A 80 -11.85 -0.02 9.54
C VAL A 80 -12.49 1.19 8.87
N HIS A 81 -11.93 2.37 9.09
CA HIS A 81 -12.48 3.65 8.64
C HIS A 81 -11.98 4.04 7.26
N GLY A 82 -10.70 3.76 7.00
CA GLY A 82 -10.01 4.19 5.80
C GLY A 82 -8.60 3.64 5.76
N TYR A 83 -7.89 3.95 4.69
CA TYR A 83 -6.54 3.49 4.38
C TYR A 83 -5.74 4.58 3.66
N PRO A 84 -5.46 5.75 4.28
CA PRO A 84 -4.62 6.77 3.66
C PRO A 84 -3.26 6.19 3.25
N GLU A 85 -2.88 6.41 1.99
CA GLU A 85 -1.90 5.53 1.32
C GLU A 85 -1.18 6.19 0.14
N ILE A 86 -0.17 5.48 -0.34
CA ILE A 86 0.41 5.62 -1.68
C ILE A 86 0.33 4.28 -2.42
N TYR A 87 0.29 4.29 -3.75
CA TYR A 87 0.34 3.06 -4.53
C TYR A 87 1.11 3.15 -5.85
N TYR A 88 1.67 2.02 -6.25
CA TYR A 88 2.45 1.80 -7.46
C TYR A 88 1.80 0.70 -8.30
N GLY A 89 1.18 1.06 -9.43
CA GLY A 89 0.47 0.13 -10.31
C GLY A 89 -0.99 0.51 -10.53
N TYR A 90 -1.83 -0.46 -10.86
CA TYR A 90 -3.25 -0.29 -11.17
C TYR A 90 -4.14 -0.73 -10.01
N LYS A 91 -4.78 0.23 -9.33
CA LYS A 91 -5.71 -0.05 -8.22
C LYS A 91 -7.12 -0.34 -8.76
N PRO A 92 -7.63 -1.59 -8.64
CA PRO A 92 -8.91 -1.95 -9.24
C PRO A 92 -10.08 -1.11 -8.74
N TRP A 93 -10.14 -0.82 -7.45
CA TRP A 93 -11.24 -0.03 -6.85
C TRP A 93 -11.28 1.43 -7.35
N ALA A 94 -10.15 1.98 -7.78
CA ALA A 94 -10.07 3.31 -8.35
C ALA A 94 -10.21 3.33 -9.88
N GLY A 95 -10.01 2.17 -10.54
CA GLY A 95 -9.88 2.11 -11.99
C GLY A 95 -8.72 2.96 -12.52
N HIS A 96 -7.65 3.11 -11.73
CA HIS A 96 -6.56 4.05 -11.99
C HIS A 96 -5.20 3.35 -11.94
N ASN A 97 -4.32 3.69 -12.90
CA ASN A 97 -2.92 3.26 -12.92
C ASN A 97 -2.03 4.47 -12.63
N SER A 98 -1.09 4.33 -11.70
CA SER A 98 -0.16 5.40 -11.32
C SER A 98 0.83 5.82 -12.42
N GLY A 99 0.85 5.12 -13.56
CA GLY A 99 1.76 5.32 -14.69
C GLY A 99 2.82 4.21 -14.84
N VAL A 100 2.61 3.07 -14.19
CA VAL A 100 3.52 1.91 -14.19
C VAL A 100 3.22 1.02 -15.39
N GLU A 101 4.21 0.81 -16.25
CA GLU A 101 4.06 -0.04 -17.45
C GLU A 101 4.17 -1.54 -17.15
N PHE A 102 4.88 -1.92 -16.09
CA PHE A 102 5.12 -3.33 -15.75
C PHE A 102 3.93 -4.01 -15.04
N LEU A 103 3.04 -3.22 -14.42
CA LEU A 103 1.87 -3.72 -13.69
C LEU A 103 0.58 -3.27 -14.40
N PRO A 104 -0.46 -4.12 -14.46
CA PRO A 104 -0.54 -5.47 -13.92
C PRO A 104 0.28 -6.52 -14.68
N VAL A 105 0.73 -7.57 -13.96
CA VAL A 105 1.44 -8.73 -14.52
C VAL A 105 0.83 -10.02 -14.00
N LYS A 106 0.87 -11.11 -14.77
CA LYS A 106 0.45 -12.41 -14.25
C LYS A 106 1.34 -12.86 -13.09
N VAL A 107 0.74 -13.50 -12.09
CA VAL A 107 1.45 -13.99 -10.90
C VAL A 107 2.62 -14.92 -11.27
N LYS A 108 2.41 -15.85 -12.21
CA LYS A 108 3.49 -16.74 -12.69
C LYS A 108 4.67 -16.03 -13.35
N ASP A 109 4.43 -14.82 -13.88
CA ASP A 109 5.39 -14.02 -14.61
C ASP A 109 5.99 -12.91 -13.72
N LEU A 110 5.66 -12.90 -12.40
CA LEU A 110 6.17 -11.92 -11.44
C LEU A 110 7.68 -12.15 -11.20
N PRO A 111 8.56 -11.22 -11.62
CA PRO A 111 9.98 -11.26 -11.33
C PRO A 111 10.22 -10.98 -9.85
N ASP A 112 11.47 -11.10 -9.41
CA ASP A 112 11.81 -10.61 -8.08
C ASP A 112 11.57 -9.09 -8.07
N PHE A 113 10.71 -8.66 -7.15
CA PHE A 113 10.14 -7.33 -7.10
C PHE A 113 10.41 -6.77 -5.71
N TYR A 114 11.50 -6.02 -5.61
CA TYR A 114 11.93 -5.44 -4.35
C TYR A 114 11.34 -4.06 -4.17
N VAL A 115 10.69 -3.85 -3.03
CA VAL A 115 10.17 -2.54 -2.60
C VAL A 115 10.98 -2.10 -1.39
N THR A 116 11.52 -0.88 -1.46
CA THR A 116 12.19 -0.22 -0.33
C THR A 116 11.35 0.94 0.16
N LEU A 117 11.22 1.10 1.48
CA LEU A 117 10.52 2.20 2.12
C LEU A 117 11.17 2.48 3.48
N ASP A 118 11.46 3.75 3.75
CA ASP A 118 11.71 4.24 5.11
C ASP A 118 10.45 4.89 5.65
N TYR A 119 9.99 4.45 6.80
CA TYR A 119 8.74 4.91 7.38
C TYR A 119 8.83 5.21 8.87
N SER A 120 7.95 6.08 9.33
CA SER A 120 7.61 6.25 10.73
C SER A 120 6.13 6.56 10.87
N ILE A 121 5.49 6.02 11.90
CA ILE A 121 4.07 6.26 12.19
C ILE A 121 3.91 6.73 13.64
N TRP A 122 2.91 7.56 13.92
CA TRP A 122 2.55 7.98 15.26
C TRP A 122 1.03 8.09 15.38
N TYR A 123 0.50 7.91 16.59
CA TYR A 123 -0.93 7.95 16.88
C TYR A 123 -1.15 8.19 18.37
N GLU A 124 -2.31 8.74 18.72
CA GLU A 124 -2.74 8.97 20.11
C GLU A 124 -3.82 7.97 20.55
N ASN A 125 -4.12 7.97 21.86
CA ASN A 125 -5.29 7.29 22.45
C ASN A 125 -5.45 5.79 22.14
N ASN A 126 -4.33 5.08 21.93
CA ASN A 126 -4.34 3.65 21.62
C ASN A 126 -5.22 3.30 20.39
N LEU A 127 -5.23 4.19 19.38
CA LEU A 127 -5.96 4.03 18.13
C LEU A 127 -5.76 2.63 17.50
N PRO A 128 -6.82 1.90 17.11
CA PRO A 128 -6.70 0.73 16.25
C PRO A 128 -6.08 1.15 14.92
N ILE A 129 -4.88 0.66 14.60
CA ILE A 129 -4.15 1.06 13.40
C ILE A 129 -3.18 -0.04 12.96
N ASN A 130 -2.86 -0.12 11.68
CA ASN A 130 -1.74 -0.89 11.15
C ASN A 130 -0.83 -0.03 10.26
N LEU A 131 0.33 -0.59 9.89
CA LEU A 131 1.04 -0.23 8.68
C LEU A 131 0.98 -1.47 7.79
N ALA A 132 0.13 -1.40 6.78
CA ALA A 132 -0.08 -2.45 5.82
C ALA A 132 0.47 -2.03 4.46
N MET A 133 1.00 -3.00 3.74
CA MET A 133 1.18 -2.92 2.31
C MET A 133 0.29 -3.97 1.67
N GLU A 134 -0.29 -3.73 0.50
CA GLU A 134 -1.18 -4.71 -0.11
C GLU A 134 -1.10 -4.77 -1.63
N THR A 135 -1.67 -5.86 -2.16
CA THR A 135 -1.93 -6.03 -3.58
C THR A 135 -3.29 -6.67 -3.80
N TRP A 136 -3.89 -6.34 -4.93
CA TRP A 136 -5.03 -7.03 -5.48
C TRP A 136 -4.59 -8.01 -6.57
N ILE A 137 -5.04 -9.25 -6.43
CA ILE A 137 -4.83 -10.33 -7.39
C ILE A 137 -6.14 -10.60 -8.12
N THR A 138 -6.23 -10.23 -9.39
CA THR A 138 -7.50 -10.20 -10.14
C THR A 138 -7.50 -11.14 -11.35
N ARG A 139 -8.68 -11.48 -11.85
CA ARG A 139 -8.83 -12.32 -13.05
C ARG A 139 -8.58 -11.58 -14.36
N SER A 140 -8.80 -10.26 -14.39
CA SER A 140 -8.49 -9.37 -15.53
C SER A 140 -7.59 -8.22 -15.08
N PRO A 141 -6.60 -7.79 -15.90
CA PRO A 141 -5.68 -6.71 -15.51
C PRO A 141 -6.39 -5.36 -15.32
N ASP A 142 -7.55 -5.15 -15.93
CA ASP A 142 -8.28 -3.89 -15.97
C ASP A 142 -9.60 -3.93 -15.17
N GLN A 143 -9.75 -4.86 -14.22
CA GLN A 143 -10.95 -4.89 -13.37
C GLN A 143 -11.14 -3.56 -12.63
N THR A 144 -12.38 -3.07 -12.56
CA THR A 144 -12.71 -1.85 -11.80
C THR A 144 -13.40 -2.17 -10.45
N SER A 145 -13.25 -3.41 -9.99
CA SER A 145 -13.82 -3.95 -8.75
C SER A 145 -13.20 -5.33 -8.47
N VAL A 146 -13.27 -5.81 -7.23
CA VAL A 146 -12.92 -7.20 -6.90
C VAL A 146 -14.12 -7.99 -6.39
N SER A 147 -14.08 -9.31 -6.56
CA SER A 147 -15.18 -10.21 -6.20
C SER A 147 -14.69 -11.64 -6.05
N SER A 148 -15.62 -12.59 -5.92
CA SER A 148 -15.32 -14.00 -5.71
C SER A 148 -14.48 -14.53 -6.88
N GLY A 149 -13.34 -15.14 -6.57
CA GLY A 149 -12.33 -15.58 -7.54
C GLY A 149 -11.15 -14.61 -7.70
N ASP A 150 -11.20 -13.45 -7.05
CA ASP A 150 -10.08 -12.54 -6.85
C ASP A 150 -9.52 -12.71 -5.42
N ALA A 151 -8.33 -12.18 -5.14
CA ALA A 151 -7.72 -12.18 -3.82
C ALA A 151 -7.11 -10.84 -3.43
N GLU A 152 -7.04 -10.60 -2.13
CA GLU A 152 -6.32 -9.50 -1.49
C GLU A 152 -5.17 -10.08 -0.67
N ILE A 153 -3.98 -9.52 -0.80
CA ILE A 153 -2.83 -9.91 0.02
C ILE A 153 -2.30 -8.68 0.72
N MET A 154 -2.37 -8.67 2.05
CA MET A 154 -1.78 -7.64 2.88
C MET A 154 -0.50 -8.14 3.58
N VAL A 155 0.46 -7.23 3.80
CA VAL A 155 1.71 -7.43 4.52
C VAL A 155 1.82 -6.34 5.59
N TRP A 156 1.56 -6.71 6.84
CA TRP A 156 1.49 -5.80 7.98
C TRP A 156 2.82 -5.76 8.72
N PHE A 157 3.54 -4.66 8.60
CA PHE A 157 4.77 -4.39 9.35
C PHE A 157 4.49 -3.90 10.77
N TYR A 158 3.36 -3.26 10.96
CA TYR A 158 2.93 -2.76 12.25
C TYR A 158 1.46 -3.05 12.49
N ASN A 159 1.08 -3.23 13.74
CA ASN A 159 -0.30 -3.12 14.19
C ASN A 159 -0.35 -2.68 15.65
N ASN A 160 -1.40 -1.95 16.00
CA ASN A 160 -1.77 -1.61 17.37
C ASN A 160 -3.27 -1.85 17.55
N VAL A 161 -3.65 -2.71 18.49
CA VAL A 161 -5.04 -3.16 18.79
C VAL A 161 -5.74 -3.91 17.65
N LEU A 162 -5.54 -3.47 16.40
CA LEU A 162 -6.08 -4.05 15.19
C LEU A 162 -5.46 -5.42 14.91
N MET A 163 -6.28 -6.34 14.40
CA MET A 163 -5.89 -7.69 14.00
C MET A 163 -6.36 -7.95 12.57
N PRO A 164 -5.62 -8.74 11.77
CA PRO A 164 -6.09 -9.15 10.47
C PRO A 164 -7.42 -9.90 10.55
N GLY A 165 -8.20 -9.79 9.48
CA GLY A 165 -9.43 -10.55 9.32
C GLY A 165 -9.22 -12.06 9.28
N GLY A 166 -10.29 -12.81 9.55
CA GLY A 166 -10.31 -14.26 9.41
C GLY A 166 -9.57 -15.02 10.52
N GLN A 167 -8.88 -16.09 10.14
CA GLN A 167 -8.21 -16.99 11.07
C GLN A 167 -6.74 -17.14 10.72
N LYS A 168 -5.88 -17.26 11.72
CA LYS A 168 -4.48 -17.67 11.51
C LYS A 168 -4.46 -19.10 11.00
N VAL A 169 -3.90 -19.31 9.81
CA VAL A 169 -3.87 -20.62 9.11
C VAL A 169 -2.46 -21.17 8.91
N ASP A 170 -1.44 -20.31 8.97
CA ASP A 170 -0.04 -20.71 8.77
C ASP A 170 0.93 -19.73 9.45
N GLU A 171 2.22 -20.04 9.36
CA GLU A 171 3.34 -19.15 9.66
C GLU A 171 4.26 -19.08 8.43
N PHE A 172 4.93 -17.95 8.25
CA PHE A 172 5.83 -17.72 7.12
C PHE A 172 7.11 -17.05 7.59
N THR A 173 8.21 -17.43 6.96
CA THR A 173 9.52 -16.85 7.24
C THR A 173 10.15 -16.42 5.92
N THR A 174 10.62 -15.18 5.86
CA THR A 174 11.43 -14.68 4.74
C THR A 174 12.51 -13.71 5.21
N THR A 175 13.48 -13.45 4.35
CA THR A 175 14.52 -12.45 4.58
C THR A 175 14.00 -11.07 4.19
N VAL A 176 14.08 -10.12 5.14
CA VAL A 176 13.84 -8.70 4.91
C VAL A 176 15.11 -7.95 5.28
N GLU A 177 15.49 -6.97 4.48
CA GLU A 177 16.55 -6.05 4.87
C GLU A 177 15.94 -4.92 5.70
N ILE A 178 16.36 -4.81 6.96
CA ILE A 178 15.88 -3.81 7.91
C ILE A 178 17.06 -2.94 8.32
N ASN A 179 16.94 -1.63 8.10
CA ASN A 179 17.99 -0.64 8.36
C ASN A 179 19.36 -1.03 7.76
N GLY A 180 19.33 -1.61 6.54
CA GLY A 180 20.53 -2.05 5.82
C GLY A 180 21.06 -3.44 6.21
N VAL A 181 20.37 -4.16 7.12
CA VAL A 181 20.79 -5.49 7.58
C VAL A 181 19.76 -6.53 7.16
N LYS A 182 20.19 -7.54 6.39
CA LYS A 182 19.36 -8.71 6.06
C LYS A 182 19.10 -9.52 7.32
N GLN A 183 17.82 -9.70 7.64
CA GLN A 183 17.37 -10.48 8.78
C GLN A 183 16.23 -11.41 8.39
N GLU A 184 16.21 -12.58 9.01
CA GLU A 184 15.07 -13.47 8.92
C GLU A 184 13.92 -12.89 9.74
N THR A 185 12.73 -12.79 9.14
CA THR A 185 11.52 -12.26 9.76
C THR A 185 10.44 -13.32 9.77
N LYS A 186 9.63 -13.36 10.84
CA LYS A 186 8.54 -14.30 11.01
C LYS A 186 7.19 -13.59 10.92
N TRP A 187 6.25 -14.23 10.24
CA TRP A 187 4.94 -13.69 9.92
C TRP A 187 3.86 -14.70 10.30
N ASP A 188 2.81 -14.24 10.98
CA ASP A 188 1.57 -14.98 11.12
C ASP A 188 0.74 -14.81 9.84
N VAL A 189 0.22 -15.91 9.29
CA VAL A 189 -0.56 -15.87 8.05
C VAL A 189 -2.03 -16.09 8.34
N TYR A 190 -2.86 -15.14 7.94
CA TYR A 190 -4.31 -15.13 8.12
C TYR A 190 -5.02 -15.34 6.79
N PHE A 191 -6.19 -15.98 6.83
CA PHE A 191 -7.04 -16.22 5.66
C PHE A 191 -8.52 -16.02 6.01
N ALA A 192 -9.28 -15.38 5.11
CA ALA A 192 -10.73 -15.28 5.18
C ALA A 192 -11.39 -15.38 3.79
N PRO A 193 -12.35 -16.30 3.58
CA PRO A 193 -13.05 -16.40 2.31
C PRO A 193 -14.30 -15.49 2.30
N TRP A 194 -14.10 -14.18 2.16
CA TRP A 194 -15.17 -13.17 2.10
C TRP A 194 -15.66 -12.92 0.66
N GLY A 195 -16.01 -11.67 0.31
CA GLY A 195 -16.42 -11.30 -1.06
C GLY A 195 -15.35 -11.66 -2.10
N TRP A 196 -14.08 -11.63 -1.70
CA TRP A 196 -12.88 -12.18 -2.34
C TRP A 196 -12.13 -13.04 -1.29
N ASP A 197 -11.05 -13.72 -1.68
CA ASP A 197 -10.18 -14.37 -0.70
C ASP A 197 -9.21 -13.35 -0.10
N TYR A 198 -9.31 -13.12 1.21
CA TYR A 198 -8.43 -12.22 1.95
C TYR A 198 -7.28 -13.01 2.56
N LEU A 199 -6.06 -12.50 2.41
CA LEU A 199 -4.85 -13.00 3.05
C LEU A 199 -4.09 -11.87 3.71
N ALA A 200 -3.55 -12.11 4.90
CA ALA A 200 -2.68 -11.15 5.56
C ALA A 200 -1.48 -11.81 6.23
N PHE A 201 -0.32 -11.24 5.99
CA PHE A 201 0.95 -11.58 6.61
C PHE A 201 1.25 -10.55 7.69
N ARG A 202 1.11 -10.93 8.95
CA ARG A 202 1.37 -10.03 10.08
C ARG A 202 2.73 -10.32 10.72
N LEU A 203 3.62 -9.33 10.71
CA LEU A 203 4.94 -9.44 11.34
C LEU A 203 4.79 -9.76 12.83
N THR A 204 5.45 -10.81 13.32
CA THR A 204 5.32 -11.23 14.72
C THR A 204 6.01 -10.28 15.70
N THR A 205 6.89 -9.42 15.19
CA THR A 205 7.55 -8.36 15.95
C THR A 205 7.27 -7.03 15.26
N PRO A 206 6.12 -6.39 15.56
CA PRO A 206 5.68 -5.17 14.89
C PRO A 206 6.71 -4.04 14.99
N MET A 207 6.86 -3.27 13.92
CA MET A 207 7.81 -2.17 13.82
C MET A 207 7.09 -0.86 13.48
N LYS A 208 7.19 0.12 14.38
CA LYS A 208 6.53 1.43 14.21
C LYS A 208 7.32 2.38 13.30
N GLU A 209 8.60 2.10 13.11
CA GLU A 209 9.50 2.88 12.26
C GLU A 209 10.65 2.01 11.75
N GLY A 210 11.25 2.43 10.64
CA GLY A 210 12.46 1.85 10.09
C GLY A 210 12.46 1.81 8.56
N LYS A 211 13.64 1.53 8.01
CA LYS A 211 13.82 1.31 6.58
C LYS A 211 13.77 -0.17 6.27
N VAL A 212 12.83 -0.57 5.41
CA VAL A 212 12.63 -1.96 5.00
C VAL A 212 12.85 -2.10 3.50
N LYS A 213 13.49 -3.20 3.09
CA LYS A 213 13.48 -3.68 1.70
C LYS A 213 13.00 -5.13 1.69
N ILE A 214 11.89 -5.37 1.00
CA ILE A 214 11.24 -6.69 0.88
C ILE A 214 11.22 -7.16 -0.56
N ASN A 215 11.28 -8.47 -0.78
CA ASN A 215 10.86 -9.07 -2.04
C ASN A 215 9.37 -9.43 -1.94
N VAL A 216 8.51 -8.68 -2.62
CA VAL A 216 7.06 -8.90 -2.59
C VAL A 216 6.69 -10.28 -3.14
N LYS A 217 7.48 -10.78 -4.11
CA LYS A 217 7.26 -12.10 -4.70
C LYS A 217 7.25 -13.23 -3.67
N ASP A 218 8.07 -13.14 -2.62
CA ASP A 218 8.09 -14.14 -1.56
C ASP A 218 6.71 -14.29 -0.88
N PHE A 219 6.04 -13.15 -0.63
CA PHE A 219 4.69 -13.13 -0.06
C PHE A 219 3.64 -13.62 -1.05
N VAL A 220 3.75 -13.26 -2.32
CA VAL A 220 2.83 -13.73 -3.38
C VAL A 220 2.94 -15.25 -3.58
N GLN A 221 4.16 -15.80 -3.56
CA GLN A 221 4.39 -17.24 -3.62
C GLN A 221 3.80 -17.95 -2.41
N LYS A 222 4.00 -17.41 -1.21
CA LYS A 222 3.39 -17.98 -0.01
C LYS A 222 1.86 -17.88 -0.05
N ALA A 223 1.31 -16.79 -0.56
CA ALA A 223 -0.13 -16.64 -0.75
C ALA A 223 -0.68 -17.69 -1.72
N ALA A 224 0.03 -18.01 -2.80
CA ALA A 224 -0.37 -19.07 -3.73
C ALA A 224 -0.49 -20.45 -3.03
N GLU A 225 0.42 -20.77 -2.11
CA GLU A 225 0.34 -21.99 -1.29
C GLU A 225 -0.91 -22.01 -0.39
N VAL A 226 -1.20 -20.88 0.27
CA VAL A 226 -2.35 -20.75 1.16
C VAL A 226 -3.65 -20.84 0.38
N VAL A 227 -3.75 -20.13 -0.75
CA VAL A 227 -4.90 -20.19 -1.66
C VAL A 227 -5.13 -21.61 -2.13
N LYS A 228 -4.09 -22.32 -2.60
CA LYS A 228 -4.21 -23.72 -3.03
C LYS A 228 -4.76 -24.65 -1.95
N LYS A 229 -4.48 -24.36 -0.68
CA LYS A 229 -4.90 -25.19 0.46
C LYS A 229 -6.27 -24.83 1.01
N HIS A 230 -6.65 -23.54 0.98
CA HIS A 230 -7.79 -23.01 1.72
C HIS A 230 -8.89 -22.42 0.84
N SER A 231 -8.58 -21.99 -0.38
CA SER A 231 -9.58 -21.48 -1.31
C SER A 231 -10.40 -22.60 -1.92
N THR A 232 -11.69 -22.35 -2.11
CA THR A 232 -12.59 -23.16 -2.94
C THR A 232 -13.02 -22.42 -4.21
N ARG A 233 -12.42 -21.25 -4.48
CA ARG A 233 -12.91 -20.27 -5.45
C ARG A 233 -11.85 -19.81 -6.44
N ILE A 234 -10.58 -20.10 -6.16
CA ILE A 234 -9.44 -19.81 -7.03
C ILE A 234 -8.73 -21.12 -7.36
N ASP A 235 -8.91 -21.60 -8.59
CA ASP A 235 -8.28 -22.85 -9.04
C ASP A 235 -6.86 -22.61 -9.59
N ASN A 236 -6.63 -21.47 -10.25
CA ASN A 236 -5.39 -21.15 -10.97
C ASN A 236 -4.84 -19.78 -10.55
N PHE A 237 -4.39 -19.67 -9.29
CA PHE A 237 -3.86 -18.41 -8.74
C PHE A 237 -2.72 -17.82 -9.59
N GLU A 238 -1.88 -18.67 -10.17
CA GLU A 238 -0.75 -18.29 -11.02
C GLU A 238 -1.14 -17.57 -12.33
N GLU A 239 -2.38 -17.75 -12.82
CA GLU A 239 -2.89 -17.08 -14.03
C GLU A 239 -3.57 -15.74 -13.75
N LEU A 240 -3.78 -15.40 -12.46
CA LEU A 240 -4.32 -14.11 -12.04
C LEU A 240 -3.25 -13.00 -12.16
N TYR A 241 -3.69 -11.76 -12.05
CA TYR A 241 -2.86 -10.57 -12.24
C TYR A 241 -2.54 -9.89 -10.91
N PHE A 242 -1.25 -9.76 -10.61
CA PHE A 242 -0.74 -8.84 -9.60
C PHE A 242 -0.86 -7.41 -10.12
N CYS A 243 -1.76 -6.61 -9.53
CA CYS A 243 -2.18 -5.35 -10.14
C CYS A 243 -1.45 -4.11 -9.62
N VAL A 244 -1.18 -4.08 -8.32
CA VAL A 244 -0.72 -2.89 -7.61
C VAL A 244 0.08 -3.26 -6.38
N TRP A 245 0.92 -2.34 -5.91
CA TRP A 245 1.48 -2.38 -4.57
C TRP A 245 1.09 -1.10 -3.83
N GLU A 246 0.18 -1.24 -2.86
CA GLU A 246 -0.36 -0.16 -2.04
C GLU A 246 0.36 -0.15 -0.68
N ILE A 247 0.58 1.02 -0.09
CA ILE A 247 1.29 1.21 1.17
C ILE A 247 0.56 2.29 1.96
N GLY A 248 0.03 1.94 3.13
CA GLY A 248 -0.73 2.86 3.94
C GLY A 248 -0.99 2.35 5.35
N THR A 249 -1.93 3.00 6.02
CA THR A 249 -2.32 2.64 7.39
C THR A 249 -3.83 2.49 7.47
N GLU A 250 -4.33 1.27 7.69
CA GLU A 250 -5.74 1.12 8.04
C GLU A 250 -5.92 1.61 9.48
N PHE A 251 -7.02 2.32 9.75
CA PHE A 251 -7.26 2.88 11.07
C PHE A 251 -8.71 2.79 11.52
N GLY A 252 -8.90 2.85 12.83
CA GLY A 252 -10.19 2.83 13.49
C GLY A 252 -10.82 1.44 13.59
N ASP A 253 -11.85 1.39 14.43
CA ASP A 253 -12.78 0.27 14.56
C ASP A 253 -14.21 0.83 14.68
N PRO A 254 -15.26 -0.01 14.74
CA PRO A 254 -16.64 0.47 14.80
C PRO A 254 -16.98 1.38 15.99
N ASN A 255 -16.15 1.41 17.05
CA ASN A 255 -16.36 2.23 18.25
C ASN A 255 -15.50 3.50 18.27
N THR A 256 -14.55 3.63 17.33
CA THR A 256 -13.65 4.77 17.24
C THR A 256 -14.42 5.98 16.70
N THR A 257 -14.53 7.04 17.51
CA THR A 257 -15.18 8.30 17.11
C THR A 257 -14.21 9.47 16.98
N THR A 258 -12.96 9.27 17.39
CA THR A 258 -11.85 10.21 17.24
C THR A 258 -10.60 9.47 16.76
N ALA A 259 -9.82 10.12 15.89
CA ALA A 259 -8.58 9.55 15.38
C ALA A 259 -7.55 10.67 15.17
N LYS A 260 -6.47 10.64 15.95
CA LYS A 260 -5.35 11.57 15.82
C LYS A 260 -4.06 10.81 15.58
N PHE A 261 -3.54 10.91 14.37
CA PHE A 261 -2.42 10.11 13.90
C PHE A 261 -1.77 10.71 12.65
N GLY A 262 -0.62 10.16 12.30
CA GLY A 262 0.10 10.53 11.11
C GLY A 262 1.25 9.59 10.82
N TRP A 263 1.84 9.75 9.64
CA TRP A 263 2.99 8.97 9.22
C TRP A 263 3.84 9.74 8.22
N THR A 264 5.06 9.27 8.03
CA THR A 264 6.01 9.77 7.02
C THR A 264 6.60 8.59 6.26
N PHE A 265 6.61 8.69 4.93
CA PHE A 265 7.26 7.77 4.01
C PHE A 265 8.39 8.48 3.26
N ARG A 266 9.54 7.80 3.17
CA ARG A 266 10.79 8.26 2.55
C ARG A 266 11.43 7.12 1.77
N ASP A 267 12.40 7.45 0.94
CA ASP A 267 13.26 6.47 0.26
C ASP A 267 12.48 5.40 -0.53
N PHE A 268 11.27 5.72 -0.99
CA PHE A 268 10.50 4.81 -1.83
C PHE A 268 11.30 4.47 -3.07
N SER A 269 11.48 3.18 -3.33
CA SER A 269 12.07 2.71 -4.57
C SER A 269 11.65 1.29 -4.89
N VAL A 270 11.68 0.98 -6.19
CA VAL A 270 11.33 -0.30 -6.75
C VAL A 270 12.51 -0.83 -7.55
N GLU A 271 12.87 -2.09 -7.33
CA GLU A 271 13.90 -2.81 -8.09
C GLU A 271 13.30 -4.12 -8.65
N VAL A 272 13.33 -4.27 -9.97
CA VAL A 272 12.85 -5.46 -10.68
C VAL A 272 14.04 -6.25 -11.21
N VAL A 273 14.21 -7.49 -10.76
CA VAL A 273 15.28 -8.39 -11.22
C VAL A 273 14.68 -9.47 -12.12
N LYS A 274 15.02 -9.40 -13.41
CA LYS A 274 14.56 -10.35 -14.44
C LYS A 274 15.45 -11.58 -14.54
#